data_AF-S8F529-F1
#
_entry.id   AF-S8F529-F1
#
_cell.length_a   1.000
_cell.length_b   1.000
_cell.length_c   1.000
_cell.angle_alpha   90.00
_cell.angle_beta   90.00
_cell.angle_gamma   90.00
#
_symmetry.space_group_name_H-M   'P 1'
#
loop_
_entity.id
_entity.type
_entity.pdbx_description
1 polymer ?
#
loop_
_entity_poly.entity_id
_entity_poly.type
_entity_poly.pdbx_seq_one_letter_code
_entity_poly.pdbx_strand_id
1 'polypeptide(L)'
;MARHFNLICPIDSARRKPRYSSPLSEKRGVLRTILTTKLRELTKEPRARTRYNVHVVRKYGCRLAGWPTCIPTSLSNLRGGRGPIDELLHLWNTGVLTFIRVNLLDEALALRPRTDRKCASRCDLGTHRKARTCCHRDAITPLVVLAEVDARVDAEAIAEAAEFERKHGRPLAKGELASDPIEQFDE
;
A
#
# COMPACT_ATOMS: atom_id res chain seq x y z
N MET A 1 -6.60 42.08 -19.80
CA MET A 1 -6.69 40.67 -20.21
C MET A 1 -5.39 39.96 -19.83
N ALA A 2 -5.36 39.32 -18.66
CA ALA A 2 -4.16 38.66 -18.14
C ALA A 2 -4.01 37.26 -18.77
N ARG A 3 -2.90 37.04 -19.48
CA ARG A 3 -2.56 35.74 -20.06
C ARG A 3 -1.87 34.89 -18.99
N HIS A 4 -2.55 33.85 -18.50
CA HIS A 4 -1.94 32.83 -17.66
C HIS A 4 -0.96 32.00 -18.50
N PHE A 5 0.34 32.22 -18.28
CA PHE A 5 1.37 31.31 -18.76
C PHE A 5 1.51 30.16 -17.78
N ASN A 6 1.01 28.97 -18.16
CA ASN A 6 1.30 27.75 -17.44
C ASN A 6 2.77 27.40 -17.68
N LEU A 7 3.63 27.73 -16.71
CA LEU A 7 5.01 27.26 -16.63
C LEU A 7 4.97 25.74 -16.39
N ILE A 8 4.94 24.98 -17.48
CA ILE A 8 5.23 23.55 -17.47
C ILE A 8 6.73 23.45 -17.19
N CYS A 9 7.10 23.23 -15.93
CA CYS A 9 8.48 22.96 -15.56
C CYS A 9 8.98 21.76 -16.39
N PRO A 10 10.13 21.87 -17.07
CA PRO A 10 10.71 20.76 -17.80
C PRO A 10 10.93 19.60 -16.83
N ILE A 11 10.27 18.46 -17.10
CA ILE A 11 10.37 17.27 -16.28
C ILE A 11 11.81 16.77 -16.37
N ASP A 12 12.59 17.06 -15.34
CA ASP A 12 13.97 16.65 -15.17
C ASP A 12 14.08 15.12 -15.33
N SER A 13 14.66 14.69 -16.45
CA SER A 13 14.83 13.29 -16.81
C SER A 13 15.73 12.55 -15.81
N ALA A 14 16.60 13.27 -15.09
CA ALA A 14 17.49 12.72 -14.05
C ALA A 14 16.74 12.29 -12.78
N ARG A 15 15.54 12.83 -12.52
CA ARG A 15 14.67 12.42 -11.39
C ARG A 15 13.71 11.29 -11.73
N ARG A 16 13.71 10.78 -12.96
CA ARG A 16 12.90 9.60 -13.28
C ARG A 16 13.53 8.40 -12.59
N LYS A 17 12.86 7.89 -11.54
CA LYS A 17 13.13 6.57 -10.97
C LYS A 17 13.45 5.61 -12.12
N PRO A 18 14.56 4.86 -12.06
CA PRO A 18 14.96 3.97 -13.15
C PRO A 18 13.73 3.19 -13.60
N ARG A 19 13.27 3.49 -14.82
CA ARG A 19 12.25 2.69 -15.47
C ARG A 19 12.96 1.39 -15.75
N TYR A 20 12.87 0.45 -14.82
CA TYR A 20 13.25 -0.93 -15.07
C TYR A 20 12.26 -1.48 -16.11
N SER A 21 12.37 -1.03 -17.35
CA SER A 21 11.73 -1.59 -18.53
C SER A 21 12.61 -2.74 -19.02
N SER A 22 12.91 -3.67 -18.11
CA SER A 22 13.46 -4.94 -18.57
C SER A 22 12.30 -5.70 -19.19
N PRO A 23 12.49 -6.38 -20.34
CA PRO A 23 11.44 -7.21 -20.94
C PRO A 23 10.84 -8.23 -19.94
N LEU A 24 11.63 -8.60 -18.92
CA LEU A 24 11.20 -9.46 -17.82
C LEU A 24 10.24 -8.76 -16.84
N SER A 25 10.49 -7.49 -16.48
CA SER A 25 9.58 -6.75 -15.61
C SER A 25 8.24 -6.50 -16.30
N GLU A 26 8.24 -6.24 -17.60
CA GLU A 26 7.05 -6.07 -18.42
C GLU A 26 6.20 -7.34 -18.43
N LYS A 27 6.79 -8.50 -18.77
CA LYS A 27 6.09 -9.79 -18.73
C LYS A 27 5.55 -10.13 -17.34
N ARG A 28 6.30 -9.83 -16.26
CA ARG A 28 5.80 -9.97 -14.87
C ARG A 28 4.61 -9.05 -14.61
N GLY A 29 4.63 -7.84 -15.15
CA GLY A 29 3.52 -6.89 -15.09
C GLY A 29 2.28 -7.45 -15.77
N VAL A 30 2.41 -7.94 -17.00
CA VAL A 30 1.33 -8.57 -17.77
C VAL A 30 0.72 -9.74 -17.00
N LEU A 31 1.53 -10.68 -16.53
CA LEU A 31 1.05 -11.83 -15.76
C LEU A 31 0.31 -11.39 -14.49
N ARG A 32 0.84 -10.41 -13.73
CA ARG A 32 0.17 -9.87 -12.54
C ARG A 32 -1.18 -9.23 -12.87
N THR A 33 -1.27 -8.50 -13.97
CA THR A 33 -2.52 -7.87 -14.42
C THR A 33 -3.55 -8.94 -14.75
N ILE A 34 -3.18 -9.96 -15.54
CA ILE A 34 -4.07 -11.06 -15.92
C ILE A 34 -4.59 -11.80 -14.68
N LEU A 35 -3.70 -12.20 -13.77
CA LEU A 35 -4.08 -12.89 -12.53
C LEU A 35 -4.97 -12.01 -11.65
N THR A 36 -4.66 -10.72 -11.52
CA THR A 36 -5.46 -9.79 -10.72
C THR A 36 -6.84 -9.57 -11.32
N THR A 37 -6.95 -9.42 -12.65
CA THR A 37 -8.23 -9.23 -13.33
C THR A 37 -9.13 -10.45 -13.15
N LYS A 38 -8.62 -11.67 -13.39
CA LYS A 38 -9.40 -12.90 -13.14
C LYS A 38 -9.78 -13.10 -11.69
N LEU A 39 -8.90 -12.75 -10.75
CA LEU A 39 -9.26 -12.77 -9.34
C LEU A 39 -10.43 -11.83 -9.05
N ARG A 40 -10.42 -10.60 -9.59
CA ARG A 40 -11.52 -9.63 -9.43
C ARG A 40 -12.81 -10.11 -10.06
N GLU A 41 -12.75 -10.72 -11.24
CA GLU A 41 -13.92 -11.32 -11.90
C GLU A 41 -14.55 -12.41 -11.01
N LEU A 42 -13.73 -13.27 -10.42
CA LEU A 42 -14.22 -14.38 -9.58
C LEU A 42 -14.75 -13.92 -8.22
N THR A 43 -14.12 -12.92 -7.60
CA THR A 43 -14.52 -12.43 -6.27
C THR A 43 -15.58 -11.34 -6.34
N LYS A 44 -15.81 -10.75 -7.52
CA LYS A 44 -16.63 -9.54 -7.73
C LYS A 44 -16.14 -8.33 -6.92
N GLU A 45 -14.90 -8.35 -6.44
CA GLU A 45 -14.35 -7.28 -5.60
C GLU A 45 -13.30 -6.46 -6.37
N PRO A 46 -13.57 -5.19 -6.72
CA PRO A 46 -12.67 -4.41 -7.59
C PRO A 46 -11.32 -4.08 -6.93
N ARG A 47 -11.28 -4.12 -5.59
CA ARG A 47 -10.06 -3.88 -4.81
C ARG A 47 -9.20 -5.14 -4.62
N ALA A 48 -9.61 -6.29 -5.17
CA ALA A 48 -8.84 -7.51 -5.08
C ALA A 48 -7.47 -7.36 -5.79
N ARG A 49 -6.42 -7.87 -5.14
CA ARG A 49 -5.03 -7.82 -5.62
C ARG A 49 -4.31 -9.13 -5.31
N THR A 50 -3.59 -9.67 -6.28
CA THR A 50 -2.75 -10.85 -6.10
C THR A 50 -1.43 -10.47 -5.43
N ARG A 51 -1.21 -10.90 -4.18
CA ARG A 51 0.08 -10.74 -3.47
C ARG A 51 0.86 -12.05 -3.39
N TYR A 52 0.24 -13.10 -2.85
CA TYR A 52 0.79 -14.45 -2.70
C TYR A 52 -0.34 -15.48 -2.74
N ASN A 53 -0.10 -16.67 -3.28
CA ASN A 53 -1.12 -17.72 -3.37
C ASN A 53 -1.78 -18.00 -2.00
N VAL A 54 -0.98 -18.14 -0.95
CA VAL A 54 -1.49 -18.37 0.42
C VAL A 54 -2.40 -17.22 0.91
N HIS A 55 -2.04 -15.97 0.59
CA HIS A 55 -2.84 -14.81 0.97
C HIS A 55 -4.14 -14.70 0.16
N VAL A 56 -4.12 -15.09 -1.11
CA VAL A 56 -5.32 -15.06 -1.97
C VAL A 56 -6.35 -16.06 -1.47
N VAL A 57 -5.93 -17.27 -1.06
CA VAL A 57 -6.86 -18.27 -0.54
C VAL A 57 -7.56 -17.78 0.71
N ARG A 58 -6.82 -17.24 1.68
CA ARG A 58 -7.44 -16.80 2.93
C ARG A 58 -8.36 -15.60 2.78
N LYS A 59 -7.96 -14.62 1.96
CA LYS A 59 -8.71 -13.38 1.85
C LYS A 59 -9.94 -13.53 0.94
N TYR A 60 -9.83 -14.34 -0.10
CA TYR A 60 -10.82 -14.39 -1.18
C TYR A 60 -11.46 -15.77 -1.37
N GLY A 61 -11.06 -16.78 -0.60
CA GLY A 61 -11.55 -18.15 -0.76
C GLY A 61 -11.21 -18.77 -2.12
N CYS A 62 -10.18 -18.26 -2.80
CA CYS A 62 -9.78 -18.72 -4.13
C CYS A 62 -8.33 -19.21 -4.12
N ARG A 63 -8.08 -20.42 -4.63
CA ARG A 63 -6.72 -20.96 -4.82
C ARG A 63 -6.33 -20.98 -6.28
N LEU A 64 -5.06 -20.78 -6.53
CA LEU A 64 -4.49 -20.90 -7.87
C LEU A 64 -4.05 -22.36 -8.06
N ALA A 65 -4.79 -23.11 -8.88
CA ALA A 65 -4.53 -24.50 -9.20
C ALA A 65 -3.65 -24.62 -10.45
N GLY A 66 -2.95 -25.75 -10.59
CA GLY A 66 -2.05 -26.00 -11.72
C GLY A 66 -0.74 -25.21 -11.67
N TRP A 67 -0.35 -24.68 -10.50
CA TRP A 67 0.93 -24.01 -10.34
C TRP A 67 2.07 -25.03 -10.33
N PRO A 68 3.08 -24.93 -11.22
CA PRO A 68 4.18 -25.89 -11.30
C PRO A 68 5.03 -25.88 -10.03
N THR A 69 5.37 -27.06 -9.52
CA THR A 69 6.08 -27.24 -8.23
C THR A 69 7.52 -26.74 -8.26
N CYS A 70 8.16 -26.73 -9.43
CA CYS A 70 9.51 -26.21 -9.63
C CYS A 70 9.58 -24.67 -9.58
N ILE A 71 8.45 -23.97 -9.73
CA ILE A 71 8.41 -22.52 -9.81
C ILE A 71 7.98 -21.93 -8.47
N PRO A 72 8.76 -21.02 -7.86
CA PRO A 72 8.37 -20.38 -6.61
C PRO A 72 7.07 -19.58 -6.80
N THR A 73 6.20 -19.64 -5.80
CA THR A 73 4.90 -18.95 -5.80
C THR A 73 5.00 -17.43 -5.81
N SER A 74 6.18 -16.87 -5.50
CA SER A 74 6.42 -15.43 -5.56
C SER A 74 7.03 -15.01 -6.90
N LEU A 75 6.27 -14.24 -7.69
CA LEU A 75 6.71 -13.71 -8.98
C LEU A 75 7.94 -12.78 -8.88
N SER A 76 8.20 -12.16 -7.72
CA SER A 76 9.42 -11.37 -7.52
C SER A 76 10.67 -12.23 -7.40
N ASN A 77 10.52 -13.45 -6.87
CA ASN A 77 11.61 -14.35 -6.52
C ASN A 77 11.89 -15.41 -7.60
N LEU A 78 11.26 -15.27 -8.78
CA LEU A 78 11.49 -16.18 -9.90
C LEU A 78 12.95 -16.13 -10.35
N ARG A 79 13.64 -17.24 -10.17
CA ARG A 79 14.98 -17.52 -10.73
C ARG A 79 14.80 -18.10 -12.14
N GLY A 80 15.75 -17.87 -13.05
CA GLY A 80 15.72 -18.42 -14.41
C GLY A 80 15.25 -17.46 -15.52
N GLY A 81 15.13 -16.15 -15.23
CA GLY A 81 14.89 -15.15 -16.27
C GLY A 81 13.47 -15.21 -16.86
N ARG A 82 13.36 -15.15 -18.20
CA ARG A 82 12.08 -15.05 -18.93
C ARG A 82 11.33 -16.38 -19.07
N GLY A 83 12.07 -17.49 -19.18
CA GLY A 83 11.50 -18.83 -19.43
C GLY A 83 10.36 -19.21 -18.47
N PRO A 84 10.56 -19.15 -17.14
CA PRO A 84 9.51 -19.49 -16.17
C PRO A 84 8.26 -18.61 -16.27
N ILE A 85 8.40 -17.34 -16.70
CA ILE A 85 7.25 -16.43 -16.85
C ILE A 85 6.47 -16.79 -18.11
N ASP A 86 7.17 -17.12 -19.19
CA ASP A 86 6.55 -17.54 -20.45
C ASP A 86 5.83 -18.87 -20.28
N GLU A 87 6.41 -19.80 -19.52
CA GLU A 87 5.77 -21.06 -19.12
C GLU A 87 4.48 -20.81 -18.31
N LEU A 88 4.52 -19.93 -17.29
CA LEU A 88 3.32 -19.59 -16.52
C LEU A 88 2.22 -18.94 -17.38
N LEU A 89 2.58 -18.08 -18.33
CA LEU A 89 1.64 -17.49 -19.28
C LEU A 89 1.06 -18.56 -20.23
N HIS A 90 1.88 -19.51 -20.67
CA HIS A 90 1.42 -20.62 -21.50
C HIS A 90 0.46 -21.54 -20.73
N LEU A 91 0.78 -21.92 -19.48
CA LEU A 91 -0.09 -22.72 -18.61
C LEU A 91 -1.41 -22.01 -18.32
N TRP A 92 -1.38 -20.69 -18.21
CA TRP A 92 -2.59 -19.89 -18.05
C TRP A 92 -3.46 -19.90 -19.31
N ASN A 93 -2.87 -19.66 -20.48
CA ASN A 93 -3.59 -19.63 -21.75
C ASN A 93 -4.17 -20.99 -22.13
N THR A 94 -3.52 -22.09 -21.74
CA THR A 94 -4.00 -23.46 -21.92
C THR A 94 -5.07 -23.86 -20.88
N GLY A 95 -5.30 -23.03 -19.85
CA GLY A 95 -6.26 -23.32 -18.78
C GLY A 95 -5.77 -24.34 -17.76
N VAL A 96 -4.50 -24.74 -17.81
CA VAL A 96 -3.89 -25.58 -16.76
C VAL A 96 -3.77 -24.77 -15.47
N LEU A 97 -3.30 -23.52 -15.58
CA LEU A 97 -3.21 -22.60 -14.47
C LEU A 97 -4.53 -21.82 -14.35
N THR A 98 -5.31 -22.08 -13.31
CA THR A 98 -6.65 -21.47 -13.11
C THR A 98 -6.94 -21.18 -11.65
N PHE A 99 -7.79 -20.18 -11.41
CA PHE A 99 -8.33 -19.93 -10.07
C PHE A 99 -9.53 -20.83 -9.81
N ILE A 100 -9.49 -21.56 -8.70
CA ILE A 100 -10.56 -22.44 -8.23
C ILE A 100 -11.08 -21.90 -6.90
N ARG A 101 -12.41 -21.83 -6.75
CA ARG A 101 -13.05 -21.50 -5.48
C ARG A 101 -12.86 -22.66 -4.49
N VAL A 102 -12.39 -22.32 -3.30
CA VAL A 102 -12.24 -23.26 -2.19
C VAL A 102 -13.58 -23.26 -1.44
N ASN A 103 -14.38 -24.29 -1.66
CA ASN A 103 -15.71 -24.41 -1.03
C ASN A 103 -15.62 -24.97 0.40
N LEU A 104 -14.53 -25.66 0.73
CA LEU A 104 -14.34 -26.29 2.04
C LEU A 104 -13.63 -25.32 2.98
N LEU A 105 -14.33 -24.91 4.03
CA LEU A 105 -13.81 -24.08 5.10
C LEU A 105 -12.52 -24.68 5.71
N ASP A 106 -12.44 -26.01 5.77
CA ASP A 106 -11.29 -26.74 6.29
C ASP A 106 -10.00 -26.52 5.47
N GLU A 107 -10.09 -26.40 4.14
CA GLU A 107 -8.91 -26.08 3.32
C GLU A 107 -8.44 -24.63 3.56
N ALA A 108 -9.39 -23.71 3.76
CA ALA A 108 -9.06 -22.32 4.09
C ALA A 108 -8.41 -22.20 5.48
N LEU A 109 -8.85 -23.02 6.44
CA LEU A 109 -8.30 -23.10 7.80
C LEU A 109 -6.94 -23.83 7.83
N ALA A 110 -6.75 -24.90 7.06
CA ALA A 110 -5.48 -25.62 6.94
C ALA A 110 -4.35 -24.75 6.38
N LEU A 111 -4.70 -23.75 5.57
CA LEU A 111 -3.76 -22.76 5.04
C LEU A 111 -3.46 -21.64 6.03
N ARG A 112 -4.01 -21.61 7.25
CA ARG A 112 -3.60 -20.64 8.29
C ARG A 112 -2.08 -20.74 8.51
N PRO A 113 -1.38 -19.61 8.69
CA PRO A 113 0.04 -19.68 8.91
C PRO A 113 0.18 -20.31 10.30
N ARG A 114 1.07 -21.28 10.48
CA ARG A 114 1.35 -21.86 11.81
C ARG A 114 1.93 -20.86 12.81
N THR A 115 1.82 -19.58 12.52
CA THR A 115 2.36 -18.49 13.30
C THR A 115 1.32 -17.37 13.35
N ASP A 116 0.34 -17.53 14.24
CA ASP A 116 0.16 -16.50 15.26
C ASP A 116 1.39 -16.54 16.19
N ARG A 117 2.60 -16.38 15.62
CA ARG A 117 3.65 -15.76 16.40
C ARG A 117 3.04 -14.41 16.61
N LYS A 118 2.51 -14.17 17.82
CA LYS A 118 2.34 -12.84 18.38
C LYS A 118 3.53 -12.08 17.82
N CYS A 119 3.27 -11.23 16.82
CA CYS A 119 4.29 -10.37 16.28
C CYS A 119 4.60 -9.55 17.50
N ALA A 120 5.63 -9.95 18.24
CA ALA A 120 5.92 -9.45 19.58
C ALA A 120 5.77 -7.96 19.41
N SER A 121 4.78 -7.41 20.13
CA SER A 121 4.37 -6.05 19.91
C SER A 121 5.67 -5.28 19.95
N ARG A 122 5.87 -4.39 18.97
CA ARG A 122 7.17 -3.73 18.77
C ARG A 122 7.58 -2.87 20.00
N CYS A 123 6.76 -2.90 21.05
CA CYS A 123 6.94 -2.39 22.39
C CYS A 123 7.79 -3.29 23.31
N ASP A 124 7.94 -4.59 23.02
CA ASP A 124 8.69 -5.53 23.88
C ASP A 124 10.20 -5.60 23.55
N LEU A 125 10.66 -4.85 22.55
CA LEU A 125 12.09 -4.54 22.40
C LEU A 125 12.43 -3.33 23.27
N GLY A 126 12.20 -3.48 24.57
CA GLY A 126 12.79 -2.63 25.59
C GLY A 126 14.29 -2.47 25.34
N THR A 127 14.70 -1.21 25.22
CA THR A 127 15.93 -0.68 25.83
C THR A 127 17.29 -1.27 25.44
N HIS A 128 17.54 -1.68 24.20
CA HIS A 128 18.93 -1.93 23.74
C HIS A 128 19.34 -1.30 22.40
N ARG A 129 18.68 -0.24 21.94
CA ARG A 129 19.31 0.64 20.94
C ARG A 129 20.26 1.61 21.65
N LYS A 130 21.54 1.22 21.76
CA LYS A 130 22.63 2.21 21.87
C LYS A 130 22.38 3.26 20.79
N ALA A 131 22.29 4.53 21.18
CA ALA A 131 22.11 5.64 20.27
C ALA A 131 23.20 5.56 19.20
N ARG A 132 22.83 5.11 17.99
CA ARG A 132 23.67 5.36 16.82
C ARG A 132 23.51 6.85 16.56
N THR A 133 24.51 7.60 17.01
CA THR A 133 24.80 8.96 16.57
C THR A 133 24.81 8.96 15.04
N CYS A 134 23.67 9.29 14.44
CA CYS A 134 23.60 9.65 13.04
C CYS A 134 24.14 11.08 12.91
N CYS A 135 25.35 11.20 12.36
CA CYS A 135 26.06 12.47 12.13
C CYS A 135 25.44 13.30 10.99
N HIS A 136 24.12 13.45 10.94
CA HIS A 136 23.42 14.22 9.89
C HIS A 136 22.69 15.44 10.47
N ARG A 137 23.26 16.09 11.50
CA ARG A 137 22.60 17.19 12.21
C ARG A 137 22.90 18.60 11.69
N ASP A 138 23.50 18.76 10.51
CA ASP A 138 23.97 20.08 10.07
C ASP A 138 23.38 20.59 8.74
N ALA A 139 22.19 20.16 8.33
CA ALA A 139 21.56 20.71 7.12
C ALA A 139 20.04 20.93 7.20
N ILE A 140 19.51 21.17 8.41
CA ILE A 140 18.18 21.76 8.54
C ILE A 140 18.42 23.21 8.97
N THR A 141 18.59 24.08 7.98
CA THR A 141 18.45 25.52 8.20
C THR A 141 17.03 25.71 8.76
N PRO A 142 16.85 26.23 9.98
CA PRO A 142 15.52 26.57 10.45
C PRO A 142 14.95 27.58 9.47
N LEU A 143 13.91 27.18 8.74
CA LEU A 143 13.06 28.13 8.03
C LEU A 143 12.49 29.04 9.12
N VAL A 144 13.04 30.25 9.22
CA VAL A 144 12.44 31.33 9.98
C VAL A 144 11.10 31.59 9.31
N VAL A 145 10.06 30.96 9.84
CA VAL A 145 8.68 31.32 9.50
C VAL A 145 8.53 32.74 10.03
N LEU A 146 8.57 33.71 9.12
CA LEU A 146 8.31 35.10 9.46
C LEU A 146 6.91 35.16 10.06
N ALA A 147 6.76 35.76 11.23
CA ALA A 147 5.50 35.85 11.98
C ALA A 147 4.32 36.41 11.16
N GLU A 148 4.62 37.12 10.07
CA GLU A 148 3.64 37.63 9.11
C GLU A 148 2.89 36.53 8.34
N VAL A 149 3.51 35.35 8.14
CA VAL A 149 2.88 34.23 7.43
C VAL A 149 1.86 33.52 8.30
N ASP A 150 2.16 33.33 9.60
CA ASP A 150 1.23 32.69 10.54
C ASP A 150 -0.05 33.51 10.72
N ALA A 151 0.06 34.84 10.81
CA ALA A 151 -1.11 35.71 10.94
C ALA A 151 -2.06 35.67 9.74
N ARG A 152 -1.55 35.39 8.53
CA ARG A 152 -2.39 35.26 7.32
C ARG A 152 -3.13 33.93 7.28
N VAL A 153 -2.48 32.85 7.70
CA VAL A 153 -3.10 31.52 7.75
C VAL A 153 -4.25 31.50 8.77
N ASP A 154 -4.07 32.13 9.92
CA ASP A 154 -5.13 32.24 10.93
C ASP A 154 -6.32 33.08 10.44
N ALA A 155 -6.08 34.16 9.70
CA ALA A 155 -7.15 34.99 9.14
C ALA A 155 -7.95 34.26 8.05
N GLU A 156 -7.29 33.49 7.19
CA GLU A 156 -7.95 32.67 6.16
C GLU A 156 -8.79 31.55 6.80
N ALA A 157 -8.28 30.87 7.83
CA ALA A 157 -9.01 29.83 8.54
C ALA A 157 -10.30 30.36 9.21
N ILE A 158 -10.26 31.57 9.78
CA ILE A 158 -11.44 32.21 10.38
C ILE A 158 -12.47 32.57 9.30
N ALA A 159 -12.02 33.07 8.14
CA ALA A 159 -12.91 33.43 7.04
C ALA A 159 -13.62 32.19 6.45
N GLU A 160 -12.90 31.08 6.28
CA GLU A 160 -13.47 29.82 5.79
C GLU A 160 -14.50 29.24 6.77
N ALA A 161 -14.23 29.31 8.07
CA ALA A 161 -15.17 28.86 9.10
C ALA A 161 -16.48 29.68 9.06
N ALA A 162 -16.39 31.00 8.90
CA ALA A 162 -17.56 31.88 8.79
C ALA A 162 -18.38 31.63 7.50
N GLU A 163 -17.71 31.36 6.38
CA GLU A 163 -18.41 31.01 5.12
C GLU A 163 -19.12 29.65 5.21
N PHE A 164 -18.49 28.67 5.87
CA PHE A 164 -19.09 27.36 6.12
C PHE A 164 -20.37 27.47 6.95
N GLU A 165 -20.37 28.28 8.01
CA GLU A 165 -21.56 28.52 8.84
C GLU A 165 -22.71 29.16 8.05
N ARG A 166 -22.42 30.15 7.20
CA ARG A 166 -23.43 30.77 6.32
C ARG A 166 -24.07 29.77 5.36
N LYS A 167 -23.29 28.84 4.80
CA LYS A 167 -23.80 27.86 3.83
C LYS A 167 -24.61 26.73 4.47
N HIS A 168 -24.24 26.31 5.68
CA HIS A 168 -24.78 25.10 6.29
C HIS A 168 -25.69 25.35 7.49
N GLY A 169 -25.78 26.59 7.98
CA GLY A 169 -26.66 26.97 9.10
C GLY A 169 -26.31 26.29 10.42
N ARG A 170 -25.11 25.71 10.54
CA ARG A 170 -24.64 25.02 11.74
C ARG A 170 -23.15 25.30 11.97
N PRO A 171 -22.74 25.52 13.23
CA PRO A 171 -21.33 25.73 13.57
C PRO A 171 -20.51 24.48 13.27
N LEU A 172 -19.27 24.69 12.83
CA LEU A 172 -18.29 23.62 12.68
C LEU A 172 -18.03 23.03 14.07
N ALA A 173 -18.19 21.71 14.23
CA ALA A 173 -17.99 21.05 15.51
C ALA A 173 -16.56 21.32 16.00
N LYS A 174 -16.42 22.22 16.99
CA LYS A 174 -15.17 22.37 17.72
C LYS A 174 -14.93 21.01 18.35
N GLY A 175 -13.90 20.31 17.90
CA GLY A 175 -13.53 19.03 18.47
C GLY A 175 -13.23 19.24 19.94
N GLU A 176 -14.20 18.97 20.80
CA GLU A 176 -13.97 18.75 22.22
C GLU A 176 -13.02 17.56 22.29
N LEU A 177 -11.75 17.87 22.55
CA LEU A 177 -10.77 16.91 23.02
C LEU A 177 -11.32 16.36 24.33
N ALA A 178 -11.99 15.21 24.24
CA ALA A 178 -12.44 14.44 25.37
C ALA A 178 -11.24 14.28 26.31
N SER A 179 -11.29 15.01 27.42
CA SER A 179 -10.29 14.98 28.49
C SER A 179 -10.67 13.86 29.45
N ASP A 180 -11.02 12.70 28.92
CA ASP A 180 -11.34 11.56 29.76
C ASP A 180 -10.01 10.97 30.26
N PRO A 181 -9.79 10.91 31.58
CA PRO A 181 -8.61 10.30 32.14
C PRO A 181 -8.61 8.82 31.77
N ILE A 182 -7.48 8.36 31.22
CA ILE A 182 -7.24 6.95 30.90
C ILE A 182 -7.27 6.19 32.23
N GLU A 183 -8.35 5.48 32.51
CA GLU A 183 -8.42 4.58 33.66
C GLU A 183 -7.31 3.53 33.55
N GLN A 184 -6.47 3.47 34.58
CA GLN A 184 -5.45 2.43 34.74
C GLN A 184 -6.17 1.13 35.11
N PHE A 185 -6.12 0.15 34.21
CA PHE A 185 -6.50 -1.22 34.52
C PHE A 185 -5.32 -1.94 35.16
N ASP A 186 -5.43 -2.22 36.46
CA ASP A 186 -4.57 -3.16 37.17
C ASP A 186 -5.14 -4.58 37.00
N GLU A 187 -4.45 -5.43 36.22
CA GLU A 187 -4.52 -6.90 36.34
C GLU A 187 -3.26 -7.60 35.81
#